data_AF-A0A841F538-F1
#
_entry.id   AF-A0A841F538-F1
#
_cell.length_a   1.000
_cell.length_b   1.000
_cell.length_c   1.000
_cell.angle_alpha   90.00
_cell.angle_beta   90.00
_cell.angle_gamma   90.00
#
_symmetry.space_group_name_H-M   'P 1'
#
loop_
_entity.id
_entity.type
_entity.pdbx_description
1 polymer ?
#
loop_
_entity_poly.entity_id
_entity_poly.type
_entity_poly.pdbx_seq_one_letter_code
_entity_poly.pdbx_strand_id
1 'polypeptide(L)'
;MNKTTSTHRSYWKQKKWKMMLAASILTAGAAPALFTPSVAEAAATVKPAAYINNMPAEYDVVIRQGVTYIALTELQFLGDYTFGYDNKSKQISITAGSDKYVLTPDSKTMKKNGQTASLSSAPILVKGKAMLPLRAIGETFGAQVRWNQAAKEAYIYNTNAAVVKDYNGSDLTAAREAAIQLPRFSDLGQPRLKVKNPLGPVDSSTAYIFEQGQKDRFFTIEDSDLVSYYTITDGNALLKWQANLGKQAGTIGDLFFVKAKSIAEVGNRPSVAGKTLVSFKYSLMLEETAYELMDKSGSLDNGSVAPAKGKIIVEVPGEKK
;
A
#
# COMPACT_ATOMS: atom_id res chain seq x y z
N MET A 1 21.05 0.66 32.86
CA MET A 1 20.29 1.42 31.84
C MET A 1 20.21 0.57 30.58
N ASN A 2 19.17 -0.27 30.46
CA ASN A 2 19.00 -1.13 29.29
C ASN A 2 18.11 -0.43 28.28
N LYS A 3 18.69 -0.02 27.14
CA LYS A 3 17.94 0.39 25.95
C LYS A 3 17.40 -0.87 25.28
N THR A 4 16.11 -1.14 25.46
CA THR A 4 15.37 -2.10 24.64
C THR A 4 15.16 -1.50 23.26
N THR A 5 16.01 -1.86 22.31
CA THR A 5 15.77 -1.62 20.88
C THR A 5 14.60 -2.50 20.44
N SER A 6 13.44 -1.88 20.24
CA SER A 6 12.31 -2.49 19.54
C SER A 6 12.71 -2.73 18.08
N THR A 7 13.11 -3.96 17.76
CA THR A 7 13.32 -4.41 16.39
C THR A 7 11.97 -4.66 15.76
N HIS A 8 11.49 -3.70 14.97
CA HIS A 8 10.23 -3.80 14.26
C HIS A 8 10.31 -4.95 13.25
N ARG A 9 9.69 -6.06 13.62
CA ARG A 9 9.58 -7.28 12.83
C ARG A 9 8.59 -7.04 11.68
N SER A 10 9.05 -6.51 10.55
CA SER A 10 8.27 -6.54 9.31
C SER A 10 8.32 -7.95 8.71
N TYR A 11 7.57 -8.88 9.31
CA TYR A 11 7.39 -10.21 8.77
C TYR A 11 6.28 -10.18 7.74
N TRP A 12 6.63 -10.59 6.54
CA TRP A 12 5.73 -11.01 5.47
C TRP A 12 4.75 -12.05 6.00
N LYS A 13 3.61 -11.61 6.53
CA LYS A 13 2.47 -12.49 6.79
C LYS A 13 1.86 -12.87 5.45
N GLN A 14 1.92 -14.16 5.13
CA GLN A 14 1.33 -14.73 3.92
C GLN A 14 -0.13 -14.28 3.76
N LYS A 15 -0.41 -13.58 2.65
CA LYS A 15 -1.78 -13.27 2.20
C LYS A 15 -2.50 -14.58 1.86
N LYS A 16 -3.55 -14.95 2.59
CA LYS A 16 -4.47 -16.02 2.20
C LYS A 16 -5.70 -15.41 1.56
N TRP A 17 -5.69 -15.23 0.23
CA TRP A 17 -6.87 -14.76 -0.49
C TRP A 17 -7.78 -15.93 -0.90
N LYS A 18 -9.09 -15.77 -0.66
CA LYS A 18 -10.14 -16.63 -1.23
C LYS A 18 -10.76 -15.92 -2.44
N MET A 19 -10.74 -16.59 -3.60
CA MET A 19 -11.38 -16.10 -4.83
C MET A 19 -12.91 -16.05 -4.69
N MET A 20 -13.55 -14.98 -5.15
CA MET A 20 -14.99 -14.97 -5.45
C MET A 20 -15.18 -15.11 -6.97
N LEU A 21 -15.73 -16.24 -7.39
CA LEU A 21 -16.22 -16.49 -8.74
C LEU A 21 -17.55 -15.74 -8.94
N ALA A 22 -17.60 -14.85 -9.93
CA ALA A 22 -18.86 -14.32 -10.43
C ALA A 22 -19.36 -15.24 -11.55
N ALA A 23 -20.49 -15.92 -11.31
CA ALA A 23 -21.17 -16.74 -12.32
C ALA A 23 -22.01 -15.83 -13.24
N SER A 24 -21.69 -15.86 -14.54
CA SER A 24 -22.50 -15.23 -15.59
C SER A 24 -23.40 -16.28 -16.24
N ILE A 25 -24.72 -16.15 -16.03
CA ILE A 25 -25.74 -16.89 -16.79
C ILE A 25 -25.94 -16.14 -18.12
N LEU A 26 -25.54 -16.77 -19.22
CA LEU A 26 -25.91 -16.37 -20.58
C LEU A 26 -27.23 -17.06 -20.95
N THR A 27 -28.29 -16.28 -21.12
CA THR A 27 -29.44 -16.69 -21.95
C THR A 27 -29.62 -15.66 -23.07
N ALA A 28 -29.39 -16.13 -24.30
CA ALA A 28 -29.54 -15.35 -25.52
C ALA A 28 -31.03 -15.30 -25.92
N GLY A 29 -31.52 -14.10 -26.24
CA GLY A 29 -32.82 -13.88 -26.88
C GLY A 29 -32.81 -12.51 -27.55
N ALA A 30 -32.87 -12.50 -28.88
CA ALA A 30 -32.81 -11.31 -29.72
C ALA A 30 -34.14 -10.54 -29.74
N ALA A 31 -34.09 -9.20 -29.66
CA ALA A 31 -35.17 -8.30 -30.06
C ALA A 31 -34.61 -6.94 -30.51
N PRO A 32 -35.31 -6.20 -31.40
CA PRO A 32 -34.76 -5.14 -32.24
C PRO A 32 -34.67 -3.76 -31.54
N ALA A 33 -33.80 -2.91 -32.08
CA ALA A 33 -33.36 -1.62 -31.54
C ALA A 33 -34.50 -0.63 -31.26
N LEU A 34 -34.58 -0.18 -30.00
CA LEU A 34 -35.26 1.04 -29.59
C LEU A 34 -34.21 2.08 -29.20
N PHE A 35 -34.29 3.26 -29.81
CA PHE A 35 -33.53 4.44 -29.41
C PHE A 35 -33.85 4.76 -27.94
N THR A 36 -32.87 4.64 -27.05
CA THR A 36 -32.94 5.17 -25.69
C THR A 36 -32.11 6.45 -25.61
N PRO A 37 -32.60 7.51 -24.93
CA PRO A 37 -31.74 8.63 -24.57
C PRO A 37 -30.65 8.08 -23.64
N SER A 38 -29.43 8.56 -23.80
CA SER A 38 -28.27 8.14 -23.01
C SER A 38 -28.65 8.08 -21.54
N VAL A 39 -28.75 6.86 -21.01
CA VAL A 39 -28.70 6.65 -19.56
C VAL A 39 -27.35 7.23 -19.17
N ALA A 40 -27.36 8.36 -18.48
CA ALA A 40 -26.17 8.87 -17.81
C ALA A 40 -25.61 7.68 -17.04
N GLU A 41 -24.46 7.20 -17.49
CA GLU A 41 -23.80 6.02 -16.97
C GLU A 41 -23.64 6.27 -15.48
N ALA A 42 -24.43 5.57 -14.67
CA ALA A 42 -24.46 5.77 -13.24
C ALA A 42 -23.03 5.64 -12.74
N ALA A 43 -22.43 6.76 -12.34
CA ALA A 43 -21.03 6.82 -11.95
C ALA A 43 -20.78 5.70 -10.94
N ALA A 44 -20.03 4.68 -11.36
CA ALA A 44 -19.80 3.50 -10.53
C ALA A 44 -19.37 3.98 -9.16
N THR A 45 -20.14 3.63 -8.13
CA THR A 45 -19.91 4.17 -6.79
C THR A 45 -18.52 3.75 -6.32
N VAL A 46 -17.59 4.71 -6.29
CA VAL A 46 -16.23 4.48 -5.80
C VAL A 46 -16.32 3.91 -4.39
N LYS A 47 -15.88 2.68 -4.21
CA LYS A 47 -15.80 2.00 -2.91
C LYS A 47 -14.65 2.61 -2.11
N PRO A 48 -14.86 2.95 -0.83
CA PRO A 48 -13.78 3.44 0.01
C PRO A 48 -12.70 2.36 0.23
N ALA A 49 -11.47 2.79 0.40
CA ALA A 49 -10.34 1.93 0.71
C ALA A 49 -9.55 2.48 1.90
N ALA A 50 -8.75 1.63 2.54
CA ALA A 50 -7.88 2.02 3.64
C ALA A 50 -6.50 1.40 3.46
N TYR A 51 -5.48 2.10 3.96
CA TYR A 51 -4.10 1.64 3.95
C TYR A 51 -3.52 1.76 5.35
N ILE A 52 -2.94 0.67 5.85
CA ILE A 52 -2.34 0.54 7.17
C ILE A 52 -0.84 0.32 6.99
N ASN A 53 0.00 1.30 7.33
CA ASN A 53 1.46 1.27 7.07
C ASN A 53 1.79 0.83 5.62
N ASN A 54 1.21 1.53 4.63
CA ASN A 54 1.32 1.25 3.19
C ASN A 54 0.62 -0.04 2.71
N MET A 55 0.16 -0.91 3.60
CA MET A 55 -0.56 -2.13 3.22
C MET A 55 -2.04 -1.83 2.98
N PRO A 56 -2.63 -2.25 1.84
CA PRO A 56 -4.07 -2.10 1.64
C PRO A 56 -4.84 -2.98 2.64
N ALA A 57 -5.94 -2.45 3.17
CA ALA A 57 -6.88 -3.23 3.97
C ALA A 57 -7.43 -4.40 3.14
N GLU A 58 -7.51 -5.57 3.76
CA GLU A 58 -8.01 -6.79 3.11
C GLU A 58 -9.53 -6.83 3.06
N TYR A 59 -10.19 -6.29 4.09
CA TYR A 59 -11.64 -6.24 4.20
C TYR A 59 -12.23 -4.90 3.76
N ASP A 60 -13.52 -4.94 3.39
CA ASP A 60 -14.27 -3.75 3.01
C ASP A 60 -14.22 -2.68 4.11
N VAL A 61 -13.87 -1.47 3.69
CA VAL A 61 -13.96 -0.26 4.52
C VAL A 61 -15.40 0.19 4.57
N VAL A 62 -15.90 0.44 5.78
CA VAL A 62 -17.28 0.89 5.99
C VAL A 62 -17.26 2.35 6.42
N ILE A 63 -18.05 3.19 5.77
CA ILE A 63 -18.29 4.55 6.22
C ILE A 63 -19.74 4.61 6.74
N ARG A 64 -19.92 4.96 8.01
CA ARG A 64 -21.25 5.15 8.63
C ARG A 64 -21.24 6.45 9.41
N GLN A 65 -22.21 7.32 9.12
CA GLN A 65 -22.35 8.63 9.78
C GLN A 65 -21.05 9.45 9.76
N GLY A 66 -20.31 9.40 8.64
CA GLY A 66 -19.04 10.11 8.48
C GLY A 66 -17.83 9.46 9.18
N VAL A 67 -18.02 8.35 9.89
CA VAL A 67 -16.92 7.60 10.54
C VAL A 67 -16.46 6.47 9.64
N THR A 68 -15.15 6.42 9.40
CA THR A 68 -14.50 5.34 8.64
C THR A 68 -14.12 4.20 9.57
N TYR A 69 -14.51 2.98 9.19
CA TYR A 69 -14.30 1.77 9.94
C TYR A 69 -13.47 0.76 9.15
N ILE A 70 -12.50 0.15 9.84
CA ILE A 70 -11.71 -0.98 9.33
C ILE A 70 -11.92 -2.21 10.22
N ALA A 71 -11.72 -3.41 9.69
CA ALA A 71 -11.87 -4.62 10.48
C ALA A 71 -10.79 -4.69 11.58
N LEU A 72 -11.16 -5.22 12.75
CA LEU A 72 -10.25 -5.40 13.90
C LEU A 72 -8.92 -6.06 13.52
N THR A 73 -8.97 -7.07 12.66
CA THR A 73 -7.80 -7.85 12.24
C THR A 73 -6.80 -7.05 11.41
N GLU A 74 -7.21 -5.94 10.78
CA GLU A 74 -6.33 -5.06 10.01
C GLU A 74 -5.28 -4.37 10.89
N LEU A 75 -5.53 -4.26 12.20
CA LEU A 75 -4.57 -3.70 13.15
C LEU A 75 -3.24 -4.46 13.16
N GLN A 76 -3.21 -5.73 12.73
CA GLN A 76 -1.96 -6.49 12.63
C GLN A 76 -0.92 -5.85 11.70
N PHE A 77 -1.35 -4.98 10.77
CA PHE A 77 -0.46 -4.24 9.87
C PHE A 77 0.06 -2.94 10.52
N LEU A 78 -0.58 -2.48 11.60
CA LEU A 78 -0.18 -1.30 12.35
C LEU A 78 0.90 -1.61 13.39
N GLY A 79 0.87 -2.83 13.95
CA GLY A 79 1.81 -3.28 14.97
C GLY A 79 1.50 -4.69 15.48
N ASP A 80 2.27 -5.11 16.49
CA ASP A 80 2.15 -6.43 17.12
C ASP A 80 1.00 -6.45 18.12
N TYR A 81 -0.20 -6.77 17.60
CA TYR A 81 -1.40 -6.91 18.41
C TYR A 81 -1.95 -8.33 18.37
N THR A 82 -2.53 -8.76 19.49
CA THR A 82 -3.38 -9.95 19.53
C THR A 82 -4.81 -9.55 19.84
N PHE A 83 -5.77 -10.28 19.29
CA PHE A 83 -7.18 -9.93 19.36
C PHE A 83 -8.00 -11.11 19.85
N GLY A 84 -9.05 -10.81 20.61
CA GLY A 84 -10.05 -11.79 21.02
C GLY A 84 -11.45 -11.20 20.91
N TYR A 85 -12.43 -12.09 20.82
CA TYR A 85 -13.84 -11.74 20.92
C TYR A 85 -14.55 -12.73 21.83
N ASP A 86 -15.17 -12.23 22.90
CA ASP A 86 -15.95 -13.05 23.81
C ASP A 86 -17.44 -12.98 23.40
N ASN A 87 -17.98 -14.12 22.97
CA ASN A 87 -19.35 -14.20 22.46
C ASN A 87 -20.43 -14.04 23.54
N LYS A 88 -20.10 -14.24 24.83
CA LYS A 88 -21.07 -14.15 25.94
C LYS A 88 -21.25 -12.70 26.38
N SER A 89 -20.14 -12.01 26.62
CA SER A 89 -20.07 -10.61 27.03
C SER A 89 -20.10 -9.63 25.84
N LYS A 90 -19.97 -10.12 24.61
CA LYS A 90 -19.88 -9.32 23.36
C LYS A 90 -18.70 -8.34 23.38
N GLN A 91 -17.62 -8.69 24.06
CA GLN A 91 -16.45 -7.83 24.22
C GLN A 91 -15.34 -8.17 23.24
N ILE A 92 -14.72 -7.14 22.70
CA ILE A 92 -13.49 -7.19 21.91
C ILE A 92 -12.32 -6.98 22.86
N SER A 93 -11.33 -7.86 22.83
CA SER A 93 -10.06 -7.67 23.52
C SER A 93 -8.94 -7.40 22.52
N ILE A 94 -8.08 -6.43 22.84
CA ILE A 94 -6.87 -6.12 22.08
C ILE A 94 -5.71 -6.09 23.08
N THR A 95 -4.66 -6.84 22.82
CA THR A 95 -3.43 -6.80 23.61
C THR A 95 -2.32 -6.18 22.78
N ALA A 96 -1.65 -5.16 23.33
CA ALA A 96 -0.54 -4.44 22.73
C ALA A 96 0.64 -4.42 23.72
N GLY A 97 1.58 -5.35 23.58
CA GLY A 97 2.62 -5.55 24.59
C GLY A 97 2.01 -5.91 25.96
N SER A 98 2.25 -5.08 26.97
CA SER A 98 1.66 -5.23 28.31
C SER A 98 0.26 -4.62 28.45
N ASP A 99 -0.15 -3.76 27.51
CA ASP A 99 -1.44 -3.08 27.59
C ASP A 99 -2.57 -3.98 27.08
N LYS A 100 -3.68 -4.03 27.82
CA LYS A 100 -4.90 -4.72 27.46
C LYS A 100 -6.05 -3.73 27.32
N TYR A 101 -6.71 -3.77 26.18
CA TYR A 101 -7.88 -2.98 25.84
C TYR A 101 -9.10 -3.88 25.76
N VAL A 102 -10.21 -3.44 26.34
CA VAL A 102 -11.51 -4.11 26.24
C VAL A 102 -12.52 -3.11 25.72
N LEU A 103 -13.13 -3.43 24.58
CA LEU A 103 -14.11 -2.60 23.91
C LEU A 103 -15.44 -3.35 23.80
N THR A 104 -16.54 -2.62 23.88
CA THR A 104 -17.88 -3.16 23.63
C THR A 104 -18.45 -2.50 22.37
N PRO A 105 -18.95 -3.25 21.38
CA PRO A 105 -19.68 -2.69 20.25
C PRO A 105 -20.77 -1.71 20.71
N ASP A 106 -20.94 -0.64 19.93
CA ASP A 106 -21.91 0.44 20.15
C ASP A 106 -21.70 1.25 21.44
N SER A 107 -20.61 1.02 22.18
CA SER A 107 -20.19 1.81 23.34
C SER A 107 -19.00 2.70 23.01
N LYS A 108 -19.07 3.99 23.40
CA LYS A 108 -17.92 4.91 23.37
C LYS A 108 -17.00 4.75 24.58
N THR A 109 -17.25 3.79 25.44
CA THR A 109 -16.44 3.54 26.63
C THR A 109 -15.64 2.26 26.42
N MET A 110 -14.33 2.33 26.68
CA MET A 110 -13.42 1.19 26.70
C MET A 110 -12.74 1.05 28.05
N LYS A 111 -12.12 -0.10 28.32
CA LYS A 111 -11.17 -0.27 29.43
C LYS A 111 -9.76 -0.41 28.90
N LYS A 112 -8.82 0.37 29.42
CA LYS A 112 -7.37 0.19 29.26
C LYS A 112 -6.80 -0.29 30.59
N ASN A 113 -6.24 -1.49 30.63
CA ASN A 113 -5.69 -2.10 31.85
C ASN A 113 -6.66 -2.06 33.05
N GLY A 114 -7.95 -2.28 32.78
CA GLY A 114 -9.03 -2.23 33.78
C GLY A 114 -9.58 -0.83 34.08
N GLN A 115 -8.87 0.23 33.72
CA GLN A 115 -9.32 1.62 33.91
C GLN A 115 -10.19 2.08 32.74
N THR A 116 -11.25 2.82 33.04
CA THR A 116 -12.18 3.34 32.03
C THR A 116 -11.55 4.46 31.20
N ALA A 117 -11.71 4.40 29.88
CA ALA A 117 -11.33 5.44 28.92
C ALA A 117 -12.45 5.66 27.89
N SER A 118 -12.47 6.85 27.29
CA SER A 118 -13.47 7.20 26.26
C SER A 118 -12.88 7.09 24.85
N LEU A 119 -13.74 6.75 23.88
CA LEU A 119 -13.44 6.70 22.46
C LEU A 119 -14.19 7.82 21.73
N SER A 120 -13.55 8.42 20.73
CA SER A 120 -14.18 9.41 19.85
C SER A 120 -15.39 8.83 19.08
N SER A 121 -15.37 7.52 18.80
CA SER A 121 -16.49 6.79 18.18
C SER A 121 -16.54 5.35 18.69
N ALA A 122 -17.73 4.75 18.72
CA ALA A 122 -17.90 3.38 19.16
C ALA A 122 -17.49 2.39 18.06
N PRO A 123 -16.86 1.25 18.39
CA PRO A 123 -16.74 0.13 17.46
C PRO A 123 -18.12 -0.44 17.16
N ILE A 124 -18.25 -1.10 16.00
CA ILE A 124 -19.53 -1.64 15.54
C ILE A 124 -19.36 -3.08 15.05
N LEU A 125 -20.45 -3.83 15.01
CA LEU A 125 -20.50 -5.12 14.33
C LEU A 125 -21.12 -4.96 12.94
N VAL A 126 -20.41 -5.42 11.91
CA VAL A 126 -20.92 -5.45 10.53
C VAL A 126 -20.74 -6.85 9.97
N LYS A 127 -21.84 -7.52 9.63
CA LYS A 127 -21.86 -8.89 9.06
C LYS A 127 -21.02 -9.87 9.90
N GLY A 128 -21.16 -9.81 11.22
CA GLY A 128 -20.41 -10.68 12.16
C GLY A 128 -18.95 -10.30 12.39
N LYS A 129 -18.46 -9.20 11.82
CA LYS A 129 -17.09 -8.70 12.04
C LYS A 129 -17.08 -7.49 12.96
N ALA A 130 -16.13 -7.48 13.89
CA ALA A 130 -15.78 -6.30 14.67
C ALA A 130 -15.08 -5.28 13.78
N MET A 131 -15.70 -4.10 13.67
CA MET A 131 -15.20 -2.97 12.90
C MET A 131 -14.85 -1.84 13.86
N LEU A 132 -13.63 -1.34 13.75
CA LEU A 132 -13.10 -0.30 14.62
C LEU A 132 -13.05 1.05 13.88
N PRO A 133 -13.41 2.16 14.55
CA PRO A 133 -13.27 3.49 13.97
C PRO A 133 -11.79 3.83 13.79
N LEU A 134 -11.40 4.18 12.57
CA LEU A 134 -10.00 4.41 12.22
C LEU A 134 -9.35 5.51 13.07
N ARG A 135 -10.08 6.61 13.33
CA ARG A 135 -9.58 7.72 14.15
C ARG A 135 -9.41 7.30 15.62
N ALA A 136 -10.36 6.57 16.18
CA ALA A 136 -10.27 6.08 17.56
C ALA A 136 -9.07 5.14 17.75
N ILE A 137 -8.77 4.31 16.74
CA ILE A 137 -7.54 3.50 16.71
C ILE A 137 -6.31 4.40 16.73
N GLY A 138 -6.24 5.40 15.85
CA GLY A 138 -5.13 6.35 15.78
C GLY A 138 -4.86 7.03 17.12
N GLU A 139 -5.90 7.57 17.75
CA GLU A 139 -5.84 8.19 19.08
C GLU A 139 -5.37 7.22 20.16
N THR A 140 -5.88 5.99 20.15
CA THR A 140 -5.59 4.97 21.18
C THR A 140 -4.16 4.45 21.10
N PHE A 141 -3.64 4.23 19.89
CA PHE A 141 -2.34 3.59 19.66
C PHE A 141 -1.25 4.57 19.21
N GLY A 142 -1.52 5.88 19.20
CA GLY A 142 -0.56 6.90 18.80
C GLY A 142 -0.23 6.90 17.30
N ALA A 143 -1.14 6.39 16.47
CA ALA A 143 -0.97 6.35 15.03
C ALA A 143 -1.60 7.58 14.36
N GLN A 144 -1.02 8.00 13.24
CA GLN A 144 -1.51 9.13 12.45
C GLN A 144 -2.59 8.66 11.49
N VAL A 145 -3.62 9.49 11.28
CA VAL A 145 -4.71 9.21 10.35
C VAL A 145 -4.84 10.32 9.31
N ARG A 146 -4.91 9.94 8.04
CA ARG A 146 -5.16 10.85 6.90
C ARG A 146 -6.35 10.35 6.09
N TRP A 147 -7.10 11.27 5.51
CA TRP A 147 -8.20 10.97 4.59
C TRP A 147 -7.98 11.72 3.28
N ASN A 148 -8.03 11.00 2.16
CA ASN A 148 -8.10 11.58 0.82
C ASN A 148 -9.53 11.44 0.31
N GLN A 149 -10.24 12.58 0.22
CA GLN A 149 -11.63 12.64 -0.22
C GLN A 149 -11.80 12.28 -1.71
N ALA A 150 -10.87 12.74 -2.57
CA ALA A 150 -10.96 12.54 -4.02
C ALA A 150 -10.81 11.06 -4.39
N ALA A 151 -9.89 10.36 -3.73
CA ALA A 151 -9.68 8.92 -3.91
C ALA A 151 -10.61 8.05 -3.03
N LYS A 152 -11.29 8.64 -2.04
CA LYS A 152 -12.00 7.95 -0.96
C LYS A 152 -11.11 6.94 -0.22
N GLU A 153 -9.89 7.37 0.08
CA GLU A 153 -8.87 6.54 0.73
C GLU A 153 -8.56 7.04 2.13
N ALA A 154 -8.60 6.14 3.10
CA ALA A 154 -8.14 6.39 4.44
C ALA A 154 -6.73 5.82 4.64
N TYR A 155 -5.92 6.49 5.44
CA TYR A 155 -4.59 6.03 5.79
C TYR A 155 -4.45 6.06 7.29
N ILE A 156 -3.89 5.01 7.85
CA ILE A 156 -3.40 4.97 9.22
C ILE A 156 -1.96 4.47 9.21
N TYR A 157 -1.07 5.18 9.88
CA TYR A 157 0.36 4.90 9.79
C TYR A 157 1.12 5.39 11.01
N ASN A 158 2.27 4.76 11.23
CA ASN A 158 3.26 5.19 12.21
C ASN A 158 4.49 5.72 11.47
N THR A 159 4.90 6.94 11.78
CA THR A 159 6.15 7.48 11.23
C THR A 159 7.34 6.84 11.95
N ASN A 160 8.18 6.10 11.20
CA ASN A 160 9.38 5.49 11.74
C ASN A 160 10.55 6.49 11.66
N ALA A 161 10.97 7.03 12.82
CA ALA A 161 12.05 8.00 12.91
C ALA A 161 13.40 7.48 12.37
N ALA A 162 13.67 6.17 12.45
CA ALA A 162 14.88 5.58 11.88
C ALA A 162 14.83 5.61 10.34
N VAL A 163 13.69 5.28 9.74
CA VAL A 163 13.50 5.38 8.28
C VAL A 163 13.64 6.83 7.82
N VAL A 164 13.05 7.79 8.54
CA VAL A 164 13.18 9.22 8.21
C VAL A 164 14.65 9.67 8.32
N LYS A 165 15.38 9.21 9.34
CA LYS A 165 16.81 9.50 9.49
C LYS A 165 17.62 8.95 8.31
N ASP A 166 17.41 7.68 7.96
CA ASP A 166 18.14 7.02 6.88
C ASP A 166 17.86 7.69 5.52
N TYR A 167 16.61 8.09 5.26
CA TYR A 167 16.23 8.85 4.06
C TYR A 167 16.92 10.21 3.94
N ASN A 168 17.17 10.88 5.07
CA ASN A 168 17.87 12.17 5.12
C ASN A 168 19.40 12.03 5.21
N GLY A 169 19.92 10.80 5.26
CA GLY A 169 21.35 10.52 5.24
C GLY A 169 21.99 10.74 3.88
N SER A 170 23.33 10.71 3.84
CA SER A 170 24.10 10.83 2.59
C SER A 170 24.21 9.51 1.83
N ASP A 171 24.18 8.36 2.52
CA ASP A 171 24.25 7.04 1.89
C ASP A 171 23.03 6.82 0.99
N LEU A 172 23.25 6.86 -0.33
CA LEU A 172 22.21 6.74 -1.33
C LEU A 172 21.48 5.39 -1.28
N THR A 173 22.18 4.30 -0.97
CA THR A 173 21.60 2.95 -0.88
C THR A 173 20.63 2.90 0.31
N ALA A 174 21.09 3.34 1.48
CA ALA A 174 20.25 3.42 2.67
C ALA A 174 19.07 4.38 2.47
N ALA A 175 19.30 5.51 1.78
CA ALA A 175 18.27 6.51 1.59
C ALA A 175 17.20 6.08 0.57
N ARG A 176 17.56 5.35 -0.49
CA ARG A 176 16.60 4.70 -1.41
C ARG A 176 15.82 3.57 -0.74
N GLU A 177 16.49 2.77 0.10
CA GLU A 177 15.83 1.75 0.91
C GLU A 177 14.82 2.39 1.86
N ALA A 178 15.19 3.50 2.50
CA ALA A 178 14.28 4.24 3.35
C ALA A 178 13.11 4.86 2.56
N ALA A 179 13.38 5.41 1.38
CA ALA A 179 12.38 6.01 0.49
C ALA A 179 11.22 5.05 0.17
N ILE A 180 11.50 3.77 -0.09
CA ILE A 180 10.45 2.78 -0.36
C ILE A 180 9.67 2.38 0.89
N GLN A 181 10.17 2.69 2.09
CA GLN A 181 9.51 2.38 3.37
C GLN A 181 8.73 3.56 3.96
N LEU A 182 8.91 4.79 3.46
CA LEU A 182 8.19 5.98 3.92
C LEU A 182 6.66 5.81 3.75
N PRO A 183 5.83 6.51 4.56
CA PRO A 183 4.39 6.53 4.37
C PRO A 183 3.99 6.95 2.96
N ARG A 184 3.05 6.21 2.35
CA ARG A 184 2.60 6.39 0.96
C ARG A 184 1.17 6.89 0.90
N PHE A 185 0.97 8.03 0.27
CA PHE A 185 -0.36 8.65 0.08
C PHE A 185 -0.68 8.84 -1.39
N SER A 186 -1.97 8.87 -1.73
CA SER A 186 -2.42 9.22 -3.07
C SER A 186 -2.54 10.72 -3.18
N ASP A 187 -1.89 11.31 -4.18
CA ASP A 187 -2.16 12.68 -4.63
C ASP A 187 -2.94 12.69 -5.96
N LEU A 188 -3.48 11.53 -6.34
CA LEU A 188 -4.39 11.44 -7.48
C LEU A 188 -5.73 12.11 -7.13
N GLY A 189 -6.31 12.79 -8.11
CA GLY A 189 -7.67 13.37 -8.02
C GLY A 189 -8.79 12.33 -8.12
N GLN A 190 -8.47 11.04 -8.04
CA GLN A 190 -9.38 9.91 -8.21
C GLN A 190 -8.80 8.65 -7.54
N PRO A 191 -9.58 7.56 -7.42
CA PRO A 191 -9.09 6.30 -6.88
C PRO A 191 -7.88 5.75 -7.64
N ARG A 192 -6.99 5.09 -6.92
CA ARG A 192 -5.83 4.40 -7.50
C ARG A 192 -6.27 3.29 -8.45
N LEU A 193 -5.45 3.06 -9.48
CA LEU A 193 -5.51 1.83 -10.26
C LEU A 193 -5.09 0.65 -9.38
N LYS A 194 -5.62 -0.54 -9.69
CA LYS A 194 -5.29 -1.79 -9.02
C LYS A 194 -4.58 -2.72 -9.97
N VAL A 195 -3.75 -3.60 -9.42
CA VAL A 195 -3.18 -4.74 -10.14
C VAL A 195 -4.35 -5.58 -10.68
N LYS A 196 -4.41 -5.75 -12.01
CA LYS A 196 -5.49 -6.49 -12.69
C LYS A 196 -5.23 -7.99 -12.70
N ASN A 197 -3.97 -8.37 -12.85
CA ASN A 197 -3.54 -9.76 -12.91
C ASN A 197 -2.55 -10.03 -11.77
N PRO A 198 -3.00 -10.03 -10.50
CA PRO A 198 -2.10 -10.23 -9.38
C PRO A 198 -1.48 -11.62 -9.46
N LEU A 199 -0.17 -11.68 -9.30
CA LEU A 199 0.55 -12.94 -9.24
C LEU A 199 0.36 -13.56 -7.84
N GLY A 200 0.53 -14.88 -7.76
CA GLY A 200 0.47 -15.58 -6.48
C GLY A 200 1.54 -15.09 -5.50
N PRO A 201 1.44 -15.40 -4.21
CA PRO A 201 2.39 -14.92 -3.20
C PRO A 201 3.84 -15.37 -3.43
N VAL A 202 4.05 -16.40 -4.26
CA VAL A 202 5.37 -16.92 -4.64
C VAL A 202 5.94 -16.16 -5.84
N ASP A 203 5.08 -15.80 -6.80
CA ASP A 203 5.48 -15.23 -8.09
C ASP A 203 5.38 -13.70 -8.12
N SER A 204 4.72 -13.11 -7.12
CA SER A 204 4.57 -11.67 -7.01
C SER A 204 5.93 -11.00 -6.96
N SER A 205 6.09 -9.96 -7.75
CA SER A 205 7.35 -9.24 -7.86
C SER A 205 7.12 -7.75 -7.96
N THR A 206 8.06 -6.99 -7.40
CA THR A 206 8.06 -5.54 -7.51
C THR A 206 9.45 -5.10 -7.95
N ALA A 207 9.51 -4.38 -9.06
CA ALA A 207 10.70 -3.63 -9.43
C ALA A 207 10.58 -2.20 -8.88
N TYR A 208 11.65 -1.70 -8.27
CA TYR A 208 11.79 -0.31 -7.82
C TYR A 208 12.78 0.41 -8.73
N ILE A 209 12.38 1.54 -9.31
CA ILE A 209 13.20 2.21 -10.33
C ILE A 209 13.43 3.65 -9.91
N PHE A 210 14.70 4.05 -9.82
CA PHE A 210 15.14 5.40 -9.47
C PHE A 210 15.88 6.05 -10.64
N GLU A 211 15.94 7.38 -10.66
CA GLU A 211 16.94 8.07 -11.48
C GLU A 211 18.32 7.87 -10.84
N GLN A 212 19.36 7.69 -11.67
CA GLN A 212 20.73 7.49 -11.20
C GLN A 212 21.15 8.66 -10.30
N GLY A 213 21.75 8.36 -9.14
CA GLY A 213 22.13 9.33 -8.12
C GLY A 213 20.98 10.00 -7.36
N GLN A 214 19.71 9.64 -7.62
CA GLN A 214 18.54 10.26 -7.01
C GLN A 214 17.78 9.30 -6.08
N LYS A 215 17.10 9.87 -5.07
CA LYS A 215 16.28 9.13 -4.09
C LYS A 215 14.86 9.69 -3.91
N ASP A 216 14.61 10.93 -4.32
CA ASP A 216 13.36 11.65 -3.98
C ASP A 216 12.19 11.36 -4.93
N ARG A 217 12.38 10.45 -5.88
CA ARG A 217 11.37 9.98 -6.82
C ARG A 217 11.68 8.57 -7.26
N PHE A 218 10.64 7.75 -7.39
CA PHE A 218 10.81 6.39 -7.85
C PHE A 218 9.54 5.86 -8.53
N PHE A 219 9.74 4.86 -9.36
CA PHE A 219 8.66 4.04 -9.90
C PHE A 219 8.59 2.70 -9.17
N THR A 220 7.40 2.12 -9.14
CA THR A 220 7.22 0.69 -8.89
C THR A 220 6.61 0.03 -10.12
N ILE A 221 6.99 -1.21 -10.39
CA ILE A 221 6.27 -2.10 -11.31
C ILE A 221 5.87 -3.32 -10.52
N GLU A 222 4.58 -3.41 -10.21
CA GLU A 222 4.00 -4.53 -9.46
C GLU A 222 3.45 -5.57 -10.45
N ASP A 223 3.93 -6.81 -10.32
CA ASP A 223 3.47 -7.99 -11.05
C ASP A 223 3.50 -7.85 -12.58
N SER A 224 4.38 -6.99 -13.10
CA SER A 224 4.43 -6.60 -14.53
C SER A 224 3.08 -6.06 -15.06
N ASP A 225 2.22 -5.57 -14.17
CA ASP A 225 0.85 -5.16 -14.47
C ASP A 225 0.59 -3.70 -14.13
N LEU A 226 1.10 -3.21 -12.99
CA LEU A 226 0.82 -1.86 -12.52
C LEU A 226 2.12 -1.08 -12.33
N VAL A 227 2.27 -0.01 -13.12
CA VAL A 227 3.33 0.98 -12.90
C VAL A 227 2.79 2.09 -12.01
N SER A 228 3.53 2.46 -10.98
CA SER A 228 3.22 3.61 -10.12
C SER A 228 4.42 4.54 -10.04
N TYR A 229 4.18 5.85 -9.98
CA TYR A 229 5.22 6.87 -9.82
C TYR A 229 4.99 7.70 -8.56
N TYR A 230 6.03 7.79 -7.74
CA TYR A 230 6.02 8.51 -6.47
C TYR A 230 7.05 9.62 -6.46
N THR A 231 6.70 10.75 -5.83
CA THR A 231 7.63 11.80 -5.42
C THR A 231 7.63 11.90 -3.91
N ILE A 232 8.78 12.15 -3.31
CA ILE A 232 8.90 12.26 -1.85
C ILE A 232 8.89 13.73 -1.45
N THR A 233 8.04 14.07 -0.49
CA THR A 233 7.91 15.43 0.06
C THR A 233 7.58 15.32 1.54
N ASP A 234 8.28 16.08 2.38
CA ASP A 234 8.11 16.11 3.83
C ASP A 234 8.13 14.71 4.48
N GLY A 235 9.02 13.84 4.01
CA GLY A 235 9.16 12.47 4.53
C GLY A 235 8.02 11.52 4.13
N ASN A 236 7.23 11.85 3.10
CA ASN A 236 6.14 11.02 2.61
C ASN A 236 6.26 10.79 1.10
N ALA A 237 6.01 9.56 0.66
CA ALA A 237 5.94 9.22 -0.75
C ALA A 237 4.52 9.48 -1.29
N LEU A 238 4.41 10.44 -2.20
CA LEU A 238 3.14 10.88 -2.79
C LEU A 238 3.00 10.27 -4.18
N LEU A 239 1.97 9.45 -4.38
CA LEU A 239 1.65 8.86 -5.66
C LEU A 239 1.12 9.94 -6.61
N LYS A 240 1.85 10.16 -7.71
CA LYS A 240 1.52 11.20 -8.70
C LYS A 240 0.94 10.65 -10.00
N TRP A 241 1.24 9.39 -10.33
CA TRP A 241 0.76 8.75 -11.55
C TRP A 241 0.76 7.23 -11.46
N GLN A 242 -0.14 6.58 -12.19
CA GLN A 242 -0.15 5.14 -12.40
C GLN A 242 -0.57 4.75 -13.82
N ALA A 243 -0.15 3.57 -14.26
CA ALA A 243 -0.62 2.92 -15.47
C ALA A 243 -0.82 1.42 -15.29
N ASN A 244 -1.95 0.89 -15.77
CA ASN A 244 -2.07 -0.55 -16.01
C ASN A 244 -1.46 -0.90 -17.36
N LEU A 245 -0.60 -1.92 -17.37
CA LEU A 245 0.05 -2.47 -18.54
C LEU A 245 -0.87 -3.48 -19.24
N GLY A 246 -0.82 -3.47 -20.57
CA GLY A 246 -1.48 -4.45 -21.41
C GLY A 246 -0.56 -5.55 -21.90
N LYS A 247 -1.09 -6.39 -22.78
CA LYS A 247 -0.33 -7.50 -23.39
C LYS A 247 0.46 -7.09 -24.63
N GLN A 248 0.12 -5.96 -25.23
CA GLN A 248 0.78 -5.50 -26.45
C GLN A 248 2.15 -4.90 -26.13
N ALA A 249 3.19 -5.40 -26.78
CA ALA A 249 4.53 -4.84 -26.71
C ALA A 249 4.56 -3.36 -27.13
N GLY A 250 5.37 -2.56 -26.45
CA GLY A 250 5.51 -1.13 -26.71
C GLY A 250 6.11 -0.39 -25.52
N THR A 251 6.01 0.93 -25.53
CA THR A 251 6.41 1.79 -24.41
C THR A 251 5.26 2.70 -24.02
N ILE A 252 5.40 3.38 -22.87
CA ILE A 252 4.48 4.45 -22.45
C ILE A 252 5.27 5.76 -22.53
N GLY A 253 5.06 6.53 -23.60
CA GLY A 253 5.82 7.77 -23.82
C GLY A 253 7.33 7.50 -23.88
N ASP A 254 8.10 8.23 -23.08
CA ASP A 254 9.55 8.10 -22.95
C ASP A 254 10.01 7.12 -21.85
N LEU A 255 9.07 6.44 -21.17
CA LEU A 255 9.35 5.43 -20.14
C LEU A 255 9.93 4.15 -20.76
N PHE A 256 11.19 4.21 -21.21
CA PHE A 256 11.87 3.15 -21.97
C PHE A 256 12.03 1.82 -21.21
N PHE A 257 11.93 1.85 -19.88
CA PHE A 257 11.95 0.67 -19.02
C PHE A 257 10.62 -0.12 -19.05
N VAL A 258 9.53 0.49 -19.53
CA VAL A 258 8.25 -0.20 -19.74
C VAL A 258 8.23 -0.84 -21.12
N LYS A 259 7.96 -2.16 -21.18
CA LYS A 259 7.96 -2.94 -22.43
C LYS A 259 6.56 -3.32 -22.93
N ALA A 260 5.53 -2.71 -22.36
CA ALA A 260 4.13 -2.91 -22.75
C ALA A 260 3.39 -1.57 -22.89
N LYS A 261 2.37 -1.52 -23.75
CA LYS A 261 1.47 -0.37 -23.85
C LYS A 261 0.57 -0.27 -22.61
N SER A 262 0.18 0.95 -22.25
CA SER A 262 -0.84 1.18 -21.22
C SER A 262 -2.24 0.83 -21.72
N ILE A 263 -3.07 0.30 -20.83
CA ILE A 263 -4.53 0.16 -21.03
C ILE A 263 -5.26 1.34 -20.37
N ALA A 264 -4.77 1.81 -19.24
CA ALA A 264 -5.35 2.90 -18.47
C ALA A 264 -4.24 3.67 -17.76
N GLU A 265 -4.40 4.98 -17.65
CA GLU A 265 -3.47 5.86 -16.95
C GLU A 265 -4.23 6.88 -16.11
N VAL A 266 -3.65 7.24 -14.97
CA VAL A 266 -4.21 8.22 -14.04
C VAL A 266 -3.12 9.12 -13.49
N GLY A 267 -3.42 10.40 -13.30
CA GLY A 267 -2.45 11.39 -12.80
C GLY A 267 -1.53 11.95 -13.88
N ASN A 268 -0.42 12.58 -13.46
CA ASN A 268 0.49 13.29 -14.35
C ASN A 268 1.71 12.43 -14.65
N ARG A 269 1.79 11.90 -15.89
CA ARG A 269 2.89 11.02 -16.30
C ARG A 269 4.23 11.75 -16.16
N PRO A 270 5.22 11.17 -15.46
CA PRO A 270 6.57 11.71 -15.43
C PRO A 270 7.29 11.49 -16.76
N SER A 271 8.32 12.31 -17.01
CA SER A 271 9.25 12.14 -18.12
C SER A 271 10.60 11.63 -17.61
N VAL A 272 11.22 10.74 -18.37
CA VAL A 272 12.58 10.22 -18.14
C VAL A 272 13.50 10.46 -19.35
N ALA A 273 13.12 11.38 -20.24
CA ALA A 273 13.90 11.75 -21.41
C ALA A 273 15.31 12.22 -21.01
N GLY A 274 16.33 11.61 -21.60
CA GLY A 274 17.74 11.92 -21.32
C GLY A 274 18.21 11.51 -19.92
N LYS A 275 17.47 10.66 -19.22
CA LYS A 275 17.83 10.16 -17.89
C LYS A 275 18.39 8.75 -17.96
N THR A 276 19.34 8.49 -17.06
CA THR A 276 19.76 7.14 -16.68
C THR A 276 18.96 6.72 -15.46
N LEU A 277 18.42 5.51 -15.50
CA LEU A 277 17.64 4.92 -14.43
C LEU A 277 18.37 3.70 -13.87
N VAL A 278 18.03 3.36 -12.63
CA VAL A 278 18.46 2.13 -11.96
C VAL A 278 17.23 1.39 -11.45
N SER A 279 17.06 0.14 -11.88
CA SER A 279 16.02 -0.77 -11.42
C SER A 279 16.57 -1.71 -10.36
N PHE A 280 15.77 -2.05 -9.36
CA PHE A 280 16.05 -3.04 -8.33
C PHE A 280 14.90 -4.04 -8.28
N LYS A 281 15.20 -5.34 -8.41
CA LYS A 281 14.21 -6.42 -8.32
C LYS A 281 14.72 -7.52 -7.39
N TYR A 282 14.07 -7.66 -6.24
CA TYR A 282 14.38 -8.72 -5.29
C TYR A 282 13.74 -10.05 -5.68
N SER A 283 14.50 -11.14 -5.61
CA SER A 283 14.05 -12.51 -5.83
C SER A 283 13.96 -13.25 -4.51
N LEU A 284 12.75 -13.68 -4.13
CA LEU A 284 12.57 -14.52 -2.95
C LEU A 284 13.23 -15.90 -3.09
N MET A 285 13.32 -16.42 -4.31
CA MET A 285 13.92 -17.74 -4.57
C MET A 285 15.44 -17.72 -4.48
N LEU A 286 16.07 -16.62 -4.93
CA LEU A 286 17.53 -16.48 -4.92
C LEU A 286 18.04 -15.74 -3.68
N GLU A 287 17.15 -15.06 -2.94
CA GLU A 287 17.51 -14.14 -1.85
C GLU A 287 18.48 -13.04 -2.28
N GLU A 288 18.42 -12.64 -3.55
CA GLU A 288 19.25 -11.61 -4.15
C GLU A 288 18.41 -10.50 -4.76
N THR A 289 18.98 -9.30 -4.80
CA THR A 289 18.47 -8.20 -5.60
C THR A 289 19.29 -8.07 -6.86
N ALA A 290 18.62 -8.21 -8.01
CA ALA A 290 19.16 -7.80 -9.29
C ALA A 290 19.02 -6.28 -9.46
N TYR A 291 20.11 -5.60 -9.80
CA TYR A 291 20.09 -4.20 -10.24
C TYR A 291 20.39 -4.09 -11.73
N GLU A 292 19.82 -3.07 -12.38
CA GLU A 292 20.09 -2.74 -13.78
C GLU A 292 20.14 -1.23 -13.96
N LEU A 293 21.29 -0.71 -14.39
CA LEU A 293 21.42 0.63 -14.96
C LEU A 293 21.00 0.60 -16.42
N MET A 294 20.16 1.56 -16.80
CA MET A 294 19.64 1.65 -18.16
C MET A 294 19.35 3.08 -18.56
N ASP A 295 19.47 3.35 -19.85
CA ASP A 295 18.95 4.56 -20.49
C ASP A 295 18.10 4.18 -21.72
N LYS A 296 17.77 5.18 -22.55
CA LYS A 296 16.99 4.95 -23.77
C LYS A 296 17.66 3.99 -24.77
N SER A 297 18.99 3.90 -24.75
CA SER A 297 19.76 3.01 -25.64
C SER A 297 19.73 1.55 -25.19
N GLY A 298 19.51 1.29 -23.89
CA GLY A 298 19.37 -0.04 -23.34
C GLY A 298 20.03 -0.19 -21.98
N SER A 299 20.41 -1.42 -21.65
CA SER A 299 21.14 -1.77 -20.43
C SER A 299 22.58 -1.25 -20.52
N LEU A 300 23.04 -0.59 -19.47
CA LEU A 300 24.39 -0.02 -19.37
C LEU A 300 25.28 -0.85 -18.43
N ASP A 301 24.71 -1.30 -17.31
CA ASP A 301 25.37 -2.14 -16.32
C ASP A 301 24.30 -2.93 -15.54
N ASN A 302 24.64 -4.12 -15.06
CA ASN A 302 23.74 -4.93 -14.25
C ASN A 302 24.52 -5.89 -13.35
N GLY A 303 23.86 -6.31 -12.28
CA GLY A 303 24.41 -7.30 -11.37
C GLY A 303 23.35 -7.83 -10.42
N SER A 304 23.75 -8.83 -9.63
CA SER A 304 22.90 -9.42 -8.60
C SER A 304 23.72 -9.61 -7.34
N VAL A 305 23.15 -9.25 -6.18
CA VAL A 305 23.82 -9.40 -4.89
C VAL A 305 22.79 -9.59 -3.78
N ALA A 306 23.16 -10.38 -2.78
CA ALA A 306 22.36 -10.55 -1.57
C ALA A 306 22.26 -9.21 -0.81
N PRO A 307 21.06 -8.65 -0.60
CA PRO A 307 20.90 -7.42 0.18
C PRO A 307 21.14 -7.69 1.67
N ALA A 308 21.35 -6.62 2.44
CA ALA A 308 21.28 -6.71 3.88
C ALA A 308 19.92 -7.28 4.33
N LYS A 309 19.89 -8.03 5.44
CA LYS A 309 18.69 -8.75 5.90
C LYS A 309 17.46 -7.84 5.96
N GLY A 310 16.42 -8.20 5.22
CA GLY A 310 15.16 -7.47 5.16
C GLY A 310 15.18 -6.18 4.35
N LYS A 311 16.24 -5.97 3.55
CA LYS A 311 16.36 -4.86 2.60
C LYS A 311 16.18 -5.36 1.17
N ILE A 312 15.92 -4.43 0.26
CA ILE A 312 15.76 -4.68 -1.18
C ILE A 312 16.85 -3.95 -1.94
N ILE A 313 17.11 -2.69 -1.62
CA ILE A 313 18.08 -1.86 -2.35
C ILE A 313 19.50 -2.31 -2.00
N VAL A 314 20.33 -2.40 -3.03
CA VAL A 314 21.74 -2.81 -2.95
C VAL A 314 22.63 -1.69 -3.48
N GLU A 315 23.92 -1.73 -3.12
CA GLU A 315 24.90 -0.79 -3.65
C GLU A 315 25.09 -1.04 -5.15
N VAL A 316 25.25 0.05 -5.90
CA VAL A 316 25.35 0.04 -7.36
C VAL A 316 26.69 0.65 -7.75
N PRO A 317 27.56 -0.10 -8.47
CA PRO A 317 28.88 0.39 -8.84
C PRO A 317 28.82 1.76 -9.55
N GLY A 318 29.67 2.69 -9.11
CA GLY A 318 29.77 4.03 -9.70
C GLY A 318 28.77 5.06 -9.17
N GLU A 319 27.75 4.67 -8.40
CA GLU A 319 26.92 5.60 -7.63
C GLU A 319 27.60 5.88 -6.27
N LYS A 320 28.22 7.06 -6.09
CA LYS A 320 28.96 7.42 -4.86
C LYS A 320 28.06 7.54 -3.62
N LYS A 321 28.66 7.22 -2.46
CA LYS A 321 28.17 7.39 -1.07
C LYS A 321 28.19 8.84 -0.58
#